data_AF-A0A0X1TMA2-F1
#
_entry.id   AF-A0A0X1TMA2-F1
#
_cell.length_a   1.000
_cell.length_b   1.000
_cell.length_c   1.000
_cell.angle_alpha   90.00
_cell.angle_beta   90.00
_cell.angle_gamma   90.00
#
_symmetry.space_group_name_H-M   'P 1'
#
loop_
_entity.id
_entity.type
_entity.pdbx_description
1 polymer ?
#
loop_
_entity_poly.entity_id
_entity_poly.type
_entity_poly.pdbx_seq_one_letter_code
_entity_poly.pdbx_strand_id
1 'polypeptide(L)'
;MKRLKLMLETTYSIDAVFALRKTPILISLLFLIILSFMQMTPFAFILIGDAPYRWDQKIWQLTETDQDRFVDSLPVGCGVQSGTLTCSEFAEINLSNGVKVLFNGDVNEVNNGVVFNQDHLVFVEQDRQYEVGYSYFEGVNFDDASYEDIFGRVASSIKPMFVVPFVLGAYQTGVLSTFVFTFVVAALSMLLKFGHTSFLSYKEVLNIVIYSSTFPCVMALVVGMFNVGLTMLIYNIGAPLVAYFVYRRRVIPYLVGNQEQGN
;
A
#
# COMPACT_ATOMS: atom_id res chain seq x y z
N MET A 1 27.99 15.64 2.25
CA MET A 1 28.38 14.88 1.04
C MET A 1 29.03 13.53 1.34
N LYS A 2 30.12 13.42 2.13
CA LYS A 2 30.76 12.11 2.46
C LYS A 2 29.82 11.05 3.07
N ARG A 3 28.98 11.42 4.05
CA ARG A 3 28.03 10.48 4.68
C ARG A 3 26.92 10.01 3.74
N LEU A 4 26.41 10.89 2.87
CA LEU A 4 25.39 10.53 1.88
C LEU A 4 25.95 9.52 0.86
N LYS A 5 27.20 9.71 0.42
CA LYS A 5 27.88 8.74 -0.45
C LYS A 5 28.01 7.38 0.23
N LEU A 6 28.44 7.37 1.50
CA LEU A 6 28.49 6.14 2.31
C LEU A 6 27.12 5.47 2.45
N MET A 7 26.03 6.24 2.58
CA MET A 7 24.66 5.69 2.65
C MET A 7 24.18 5.09 1.33
N LEU A 8 24.72 5.49 0.19
CA LEU A 8 24.44 4.85 -1.09
C LEU A 8 25.30 3.60 -1.28
N GLU A 9 26.54 3.64 -0.77
CA GLU A 9 27.46 2.51 -0.77
C GLU A 9 26.96 1.32 0.07
N THR A 10 26.05 1.51 1.04
CA THR A 10 25.47 0.40 1.83
C THR A 10 24.68 -0.60 0.99
N THR A 11 24.25 -0.22 -0.22
CA THR A 11 23.61 -1.15 -1.16
C THR A 11 24.57 -2.27 -1.61
N TYR A 12 25.88 -2.03 -1.61
CA TYR A 12 26.86 -3.00 -2.12
C TYR A 12 28.11 -3.20 -1.22
N SER A 13 28.24 -2.44 -0.13
CA SER A 13 29.41 -2.48 0.76
C SER A 13 29.01 -2.70 2.23
N ILE A 14 29.39 -3.88 2.75
CA ILE A 14 29.31 -4.22 4.18
C ILE A 14 30.14 -3.25 5.04
N ASP A 15 31.22 -2.70 4.46
CA ASP A 15 32.14 -1.81 5.15
C ASP A 15 31.50 -0.44 5.39
N ALA A 16 30.72 0.02 4.41
CA ALA A 16 29.92 1.23 4.54
C ALA A 16 28.87 1.09 5.65
N VAL A 17 28.17 -0.06 5.72
CA VAL A 17 27.20 -0.36 6.78
C VAL A 17 27.86 -0.29 8.15
N PHE A 18 29.01 -0.94 8.32
CA PHE A 18 29.72 -0.96 9.59
C PHE A 18 30.30 0.41 9.97
N ALA A 19 30.77 1.20 9.01
CA ALA A 19 31.26 2.56 9.23
C ALA A 19 30.14 3.50 9.71
N LEU A 20 28.93 3.33 9.19
CA LEU A 20 27.77 4.15 9.54
C LEU A 20 27.14 3.78 10.89
N ARG A 21 27.61 2.74 11.60
CA ARG A 21 27.06 2.34 12.92
C ARG A 21 27.06 3.46 13.96
N LYS A 22 28.03 4.39 13.88
CA LYS A 22 28.18 5.50 14.82
C LYS A 22 27.39 6.76 14.43
N THR A 23 26.61 6.70 13.35
CA THR A 23 25.82 7.83 12.86
C THR A 23 24.77 8.25 13.91
N PRO A 24 24.47 9.57 14.04
CA PRO A 24 23.35 10.03 14.86
C PRO A 24 22.06 9.32 14.49
N ILE A 25 21.33 8.81 15.49
CA ILE A 25 20.18 7.93 15.26
C ILE A 25 19.08 8.62 14.45
N LEU A 26 18.85 9.91 14.68
CA LEU A 26 17.86 10.69 13.94
C LEU A 26 18.10 10.64 12.42
N ILE A 27 19.36 10.69 11.99
CA ILE A 27 19.72 10.60 10.57
C ILE A 27 19.41 9.20 10.03
N SER A 28 19.73 8.16 10.80
CA SER A 28 19.40 6.78 10.42
C SER A 28 17.89 6.55 10.35
N LEU A 29 17.10 7.13 11.26
CA LEU A 29 15.63 7.03 11.22
C LEU A 29 15.03 7.75 10.02
N LEU A 30 15.54 8.94 9.67
CA LEU A 30 15.15 9.62 8.42
C LEU A 30 15.50 8.77 7.19
N PHE A 31 16.66 8.11 7.21
CA PHE A 31 17.04 7.19 6.14
C PHE A 31 16.11 5.96 6.09
N LEU A 32 15.72 5.41 7.24
CA LEU A 32 14.75 4.31 7.33
C LEU A 32 13.40 4.68 6.72
N ILE A 33 12.95 5.92 6.89
CA ILE A 33 11.73 6.42 6.23
C ILE A 33 11.90 6.30 4.70
N ILE A 34 13.00 6.80 4.14
CA ILE A 34 13.27 6.72 2.69
C ILE A 34 13.27 5.25 2.22
N LEU A 35 13.93 4.36 2.95
CA LEU A 35 13.96 2.92 2.64
C LEU A 35 12.55 2.29 2.67
N SER A 36 11.71 2.71 3.63
CA SER A 36 10.33 2.26 3.74
C SER A 36 9.50 2.70 2.53
N PHE A 37 9.68 3.95 2.07
CA PHE A 37 9.06 4.42 0.84
C PHE A 37 9.47 3.55 -0.35
N MET A 38 10.78 3.28 -0.53
CA MET A 38 11.26 2.43 -1.63
C MET A 38 10.64 1.02 -1.60
N GLN A 39 10.53 0.42 -0.42
CA GLN A 39 9.90 -0.91 -0.28
C GLN A 39 8.40 -0.87 -0.57
N MET A 40 7.69 0.21 -0.26
CA MET A 40 6.24 0.31 -0.47
C MET A 40 5.86 0.80 -1.88
N THR A 41 6.79 1.40 -2.63
CA THR A 41 6.52 1.90 -3.99
C THR A 41 5.89 0.86 -4.92
N PRO A 42 6.31 -0.43 -4.94
CA PRO A 42 5.65 -1.44 -5.74
C PRO A 42 4.15 -1.61 -5.43
N PHE A 43 3.77 -1.58 -4.14
CA PHE A 43 2.37 -1.66 -3.71
C PHE A 43 1.57 -0.44 -4.19
N ALA A 44 2.14 0.75 -4.03
CA ALA A 44 1.53 1.98 -4.53
C ALA A 44 1.34 1.95 -6.05
N PHE A 45 2.32 1.41 -6.79
CA PHE A 45 2.25 1.31 -8.24
C PHE A 45 1.15 0.35 -8.69
N ILE A 46 0.97 -0.80 -8.04
CA ILE A 46 -0.17 -1.69 -8.32
C ILE A 46 -1.49 -0.99 -8.04
N LEU A 47 -1.65 -0.29 -6.91
CA LEU A 47 -2.90 0.42 -6.61
C LEU A 47 -3.27 1.45 -7.69
N ILE A 48 -2.27 2.09 -8.30
CA ILE A 48 -2.47 3.03 -9.41
C ILE A 48 -2.76 2.28 -10.71
N GLY A 49 -1.96 1.25 -11.01
CA GLY A 49 -1.92 0.54 -12.28
C GLY A 49 -2.97 -0.55 -12.46
N ASP A 50 -3.60 -1.03 -11.40
CA ASP A 50 -4.65 -2.04 -11.50
C ASP A 50 -5.80 -1.52 -12.37
N ALA A 51 -6.26 -2.33 -13.33
CA ALA A 51 -7.53 -2.14 -14.02
C ALA A 51 -8.61 -1.85 -12.96
N PRO A 52 -9.57 -0.93 -13.20
CA PRO A 52 -10.40 -0.29 -12.18
C PRO A 52 -10.70 -1.29 -11.10
N TYR A 53 -9.89 -1.20 -10.05
CA TYR A 53 -9.83 -2.15 -8.97
C TYR A 53 -11.27 -2.36 -8.55
N ARG A 54 -11.74 -3.60 -8.39
CA ARG A 54 -13.15 -3.87 -8.08
C ARG A 54 -13.50 -3.32 -6.70
N TRP A 55 -13.63 -1.99 -6.61
CA TRP A 55 -13.87 -1.18 -5.43
C TRP A 55 -15.21 -1.56 -4.85
N ASP A 56 -16.19 -1.77 -5.73
CA ASP A 56 -17.47 -2.43 -5.47
C ASP A 56 -17.27 -3.77 -4.72
N GLN A 57 -16.37 -4.64 -5.17
CA GLN A 57 -16.14 -5.91 -4.49
C GLN A 57 -15.45 -5.79 -3.13
N LYS A 58 -14.61 -4.79 -2.89
CA LYS A 58 -13.95 -4.64 -1.58
C LYS A 58 -14.76 -3.84 -0.58
N ILE A 59 -15.43 -2.78 -1.04
CA ILE A 59 -16.24 -1.89 -0.22
C ILE A 59 -17.56 -2.57 0.12
N TRP A 60 -18.23 -3.14 -0.88
CA TRP A 60 -19.56 -3.72 -0.72
C TRP A 60 -19.57 -5.24 -0.67
N GLN A 61 -18.60 -5.94 -1.27
CA GLN A 61 -18.50 -7.41 -1.21
C GLN A 61 -19.75 -8.12 -1.78
N LEU A 62 -20.23 -7.63 -2.94
CA LEU A 62 -21.40 -8.20 -3.62
C LEU A 62 -21.14 -9.63 -4.11
N THR A 63 -22.04 -10.55 -3.76
CA THR A 63 -21.99 -11.95 -4.21
C THR A 63 -22.37 -12.06 -5.70
N GLU A 64 -22.02 -13.16 -6.38
CA GLU A 64 -22.45 -13.38 -7.77
C GLU A 64 -23.98 -13.32 -7.90
N THR A 65 -24.70 -13.86 -6.93
CA THR A 65 -26.17 -13.77 -6.86
C THR A 65 -26.68 -12.33 -6.78
N ASP A 66 -25.98 -11.44 -6.06
CA ASP A 66 -26.34 -10.01 -6.01
C ASP A 66 -26.03 -9.31 -7.33
N GLN A 67 -24.96 -9.71 -8.01
CA GLN A 67 -24.57 -9.18 -9.32
C GLN A 67 -25.63 -9.54 -10.37
N ASP A 68 -26.07 -10.80 -10.41
CA ASP A 68 -27.13 -11.26 -11.31
C ASP A 68 -28.45 -10.53 -11.02
N ARG A 69 -28.83 -10.46 -9.73
CA ARG A 69 -30.04 -9.75 -9.31
C ARG A 69 -30.00 -8.27 -9.69
N PHE A 70 -28.83 -7.63 -9.59
CA PHE A 70 -28.65 -6.24 -10.01
C PHE A 70 -28.93 -6.09 -11.51
N VAL A 71 -28.31 -6.91 -12.36
CA VAL A 71 -28.49 -6.87 -13.81
C VAL A 71 -29.94 -7.11 -14.21
N ASP A 72 -30.58 -8.12 -13.63
CA ASP A 72 -31.99 -8.46 -13.89
C ASP A 72 -32.97 -7.36 -13.46
N SER A 73 -32.56 -6.48 -12.55
CA SER A 73 -33.40 -5.40 -11.98
C SER A 73 -33.12 -4.03 -12.60
N LEU A 74 -32.27 -3.96 -13.63
CA LEU A 74 -31.96 -2.69 -14.29
C LEU A 74 -33.21 -2.11 -14.98
N PRO A 75 -33.42 -0.79 -14.90
CA PRO A 75 -34.56 -0.14 -15.52
C PRO A 75 -34.44 -0.13 -17.05
N VAL A 76 -35.54 -0.48 -17.72
CA VAL A 76 -35.61 -0.56 -19.18
C VAL A 76 -35.69 0.83 -19.81
N GLY A 77 -34.99 1.06 -20.91
CA GLY A 77 -34.93 2.34 -21.62
C GLY A 77 -34.08 3.41 -20.94
N CYS A 78 -33.36 3.04 -19.88
CA CYS A 78 -32.37 3.88 -19.25
C CYS A 78 -31.02 3.74 -19.96
N GLY A 79 -30.33 4.85 -20.15
CA GLY A 79 -28.96 4.90 -20.63
C GLY A 79 -28.32 6.22 -20.28
N VAL A 80 -27.04 6.36 -20.61
CA VAL A 80 -26.31 7.62 -20.46
C VAL A 80 -25.89 8.10 -21.84
N GLN A 81 -26.40 9.26 -22.23
CA GLN A 81 -26.07 9.94 -23.49
C GLN A 81 -25.82 11.42 -23.25
N SER A 82 -24.80 11.96 -23.90
CA SER A 82 -24.38 13.36 -23.78
C SER A 82 -24.14 13.80 -22.33
N GLY A 83 -23.61 12.90 -21.49
CA GLY A 83 -23.37 13.15 -20.07
C GLY A 83 -24.63 13.24 -19.20
N THR A 84 -25.78 12.75 -19.67
CA THR A 84 -27.05 12.74 -18.93
C THR A 84 -27.71 11.38 -18.94
N LEU A 85 -28.39 11.03 -17.85
CA LEU A 85 -29.25 9.85 -17.75
C LEU A 85 -30.54 10.09 -18.54
N THR A 86 -30.89 9.19 -19.44
CA THR A 86 -32.01 9.36 -20.39
C THR A 86 -33.38 9.10 -19.79
N CYS A 87 -33.45 8.35 -18.69
CA CYS A 87 -34.71 8.01 -18.05
C CYS A 87 -35.02 8.93 -16.88
N SER A 88 -36.31 9.25 -16.71
CA SER A 88 -36.83 10.09 -15.64
C SER A 88 -37.59 9.31 -14.56
N GLU A 89 -37.76 8.00 -14.75
CA GLU A 89 -38.48 7.16 -13.80
C GLU A 89 -37.61 6.84 -12.59
N PHE A 90 -38.25 6.74 -11.43
CA PHE A 90 -37.63 6.28 -10.21
C PHE A 90 -37.52 4.76 -10.22
N ALA A 91 -36.33 4.24 -9.94
CA ALA A 91 -36.12 2.81 -9.72
C ALA A 91 -35.21 2.59 -8.51
N GLU A 92 -35.53 1.57 -7.71
CA GLU A 92 -34.74 1.17 -6.53
C GLU A 92 -34.39 -0.31 -6.63
N ILE A 93 -33.10 -0.60 -6.47
CA ILE A 93 -32.54 -1.95 -6.42
C ILE A 93 -31.88 -2.13 -5.05
N ASN A 94 -32.40 -3.08 -4.27
CA ASN A 94 -31.87 -3.43 -2.95
C ASN A 94 -31.12 -4.77 -3.02
N LEU A 95 -29.83 -4.75 -2.71
CA LEU A 95 -28.94 -5.92 -2.69
C LEU A 95 -28.87 -6.52 -1.29
N SER A 96 -28.47 -7.80 -1.20
CA SER A 96 -28.63 -8.57 0.05
C SER A 96 -27.77 -8.08 1.22
N ASN A 97 -26.67 -7.38 0.93
CA ASN A 97 -25.75 -6.78 1.89
C ASN A 97 -26.16 -5.36 2.35
N GLY A 98 -27.35 -4.88 1.97
CA GLY A 98 -27.83 -3.54 2.32
C GLY A 98 -27.32 -2.42 1.41
N VAL A 99 -26.67 -2.77 0.29
CA VAL A 99 -26.32 -1.81 -0.76
C VAL A 99 -27.55 -1.47 -1.59
N LYS A 100 -27.76 -0.18 -1.81
CA LYS A 100 -28.86 0.33 -2.63
C LYS A 100 -28.38 0.97 -3.91
N VAL A 101 -29.05 0.67 -5.01
CA VAL A 101 -28.89 1.42 -6.26
C VAL A 101 -30.18 2.12 -6.58
N LEU A 102 -30.14 3.45 -6.66
CA LEU A 102 -31.29 4.28 -7.00
C LEU A 102 -31.10 4.93 -8.36
N PHE A 103 -32.17 5.07 -9.13
CA PHE A 103 -32.25 5.92 -10.32
C PHE A 103 -33.27 7.02 -10.03
N ASN A 104 -32.87 8.29 -10.24
CA ASN A 104 -33.66 9.49 -9.93
C ASN A 104 -34.27 9.49 -8.50
N GLY A 105 -33.53 8.98 -7.52
CA GLY A 105 -33.97 8.84 -6.12
C GLY A 105 -33.32 9.84 -5.15
N ASP A 106 -33.81 9.89 -3.91
CA ASP A 106 -33.19 10.71 -2.86
C ASP A 106 -31.94 10.01 -2.30
N VAL A 107 -30.79 10.69 -2.42
CA VAL A 107 -29.50 10.21 -1.90
C VAL A 107 -29.51 10.02 -0.38
N ASN A 108 -30.36 10.74 0.35
CA ASN A 108 -30.43 10.63 1.81
C ASN A 108 -31.05 9.30 2.29
N GLU A 109 -31.66 8.53 1.39
CA GLU A 109 -32.21 7.21 1.69
C GLU A 109 -31.19 6.07 1.52
N VAL A 110 -29.96 6.41 1.11
CA VAL A 110 -28.87 5.47 0.82
C VAL A 110 -27.75 5.67 1.83
N ASN A 111 -27.46 4.64 2.63
CA ASN A 111 -26.27 4.62 3.50
C ASN A 111 -25.03 4.09 2.77
N ASN A 112 -25.21 3.07 1.93
CA ASN A 112 -24.17 2.47 1.08
C ASN A 112 -24.75 2.16 -0.30
N GLY A 113 -24.11 2.63 -1.36
CA GLY A 113 -24.50 2.30 -2.74
C GLY A 113 -24.31 3.42 -3.75
N VAL A 114 -25.15 3.45 -4.79
CA VAL A 114 -25.02 4.40 -5.91
C VAL A 114 -26.39 5.00 -6.23
N VAL A 115 -26.42 6.30 -6.45
CA VAL A 115 -27.61 7.01 -6.94
C VAL A 115 -27.29 7.61 -8.31
N PHE A 116 -28.02 7.19 -9.34
CA PHE A 116 -27.95 7.72 -10.69
C PHE A 116 -28.97 8.85 -10.84
N ASN A 117 -28.52 10.10 -10.81
CA ASN A 117 -29.35 11.27 -11.08
C ASN A 117 -29.30 11.66 -12.56
N GLN A 118 -30.04 12.69 -12.97
CA GLN A 118 -30.11 13.08 -14.39
C GLN A 118 -28.77 13.55 -14.97
N ASP A 119 -27.95 14.25 -14.21
CA ASP A 119 -26.76 14.96 -14.66
C ASP A 119 -25.46 14.42 -14.03
N HIS A 120 -25.57 13.68 -12.93
CA HIS A 120 -24.45 13.12 -12.20
C HIS A 120 -24.85 11.82 -11.51
N LEU A 121 -23.86 11.09 -10.99
CA LEU A 121 -24.09 9.98 -10.08
C LEU A 121 -23.47 10.30 -8.71
N VAL A 122 -24.08 9.77 -7.66
CA VAL A 122 -23.60 9.90 -6.29
C VAL A 122 -23.25 8.53 -5.76
N PHE A 123 -21.96 8.33 -5.47
CA PHE A 123 -21.49 7.15 -4.75
C PHE A 123 -21.60 7.43 -3.25
N VAL A 124 -22.21 6.51 -2.49
CA VAL A 124 -22.38 6.65 -1.04
C VAL A 124 -21.67 5.52 -0.31
N GLU A 125 -20.83 5.88 0.65
CA GLU A 125 -20.14 4.95 1.54
C GLU A 125 -20.22 5.45 2.99
N GLN A 126 -20.94 4.72 3.84
CA GLN A 126 -21.13 5.05 5.25
C GLN A 126 -21.63 6.50 5.44
N ASP A 127 -22.71 6.86 4.75
CA ASP A 127 -23.32 8.19 4.72
C ASP A 127 -22.44 9.31 4.10
N ARG A 128 -21.25 8.99 3.59
CA ARG A 128 -20.41 9.93 2.85
C ARG A 128 -20.78 9.89 1.38
N GLN A 129 -21.14 11.04 0.83
CA GLN A 129 -21.59 11.20 -0.55
C GLN A 129 -20.45 11.74 -1.44
N TYR A 130 -20.25 11.12 -2.59
CA TYR A 130 -19.23 11.46 -3.57
C TYR A 130 -19.90 11.64 -4.93
N GLU A 131 -19.99 12.89 -5.37
CA GLU A 131 -20.61 13.25 -6.65
C GLU A 131 -19.59 13.13 -7.79
N VAL A 132 -19.96 12.39 -8.84
CA VAL A 132 -19.16 12.26 -10.06
C VAL A 132 -20.04 12.37 -11.30
N GLY A 133 -19.51 13.00 -12.34
CA GLY A 133 -20.21 13.11 -13.62
C GLY A 133 -20.20 11.80 -14.42
N TYR A 134 -21.00 11.78 -15.48
CA TYR A 134 -21.16 10.63 -16.37
C TYR A 134 -20.07 10.44 -17.44
N SER A 135 -18.91 11.07 -17.29
CA SER A 135 -17.84 11.02 -18.31
C SER A 135 -17.37 9.60 -18.65
N TYR A 136 -17.39 8.68 -17.69
CA TYR A 136 -17.05 7.27 -17.90
C TYR A 136 -18.24 6.40 -18.36
N PHE A 137 -19.46 6.96 -18.36
CA PHE A 137 -20.71 6.27 -18.69
C PHE A 137 -21.26 6.63 -20.07
N GLU A 138 -20.59 7.49 -20.82
CA GLU A 138 -21.05 7.91 -22.15
C GLU A 138 -21.30 6.69 -23.06
N GLY A 139 -22.51 6.61 -23.61
CA GLY A 139 -22.95 5.55 -24.51
C GLY A 139 -23.38 4.25 -23.84
N VAL A 140 -23.50 4.20 -22.51
CA VAL A 140 -24.04 3.02 -21.80
C VAL A 140 -25.55 2.93 -22.04
N ASN A 141 -26.02 1.76 -22.47
CA ASN A 141 -27.43 1.38 -22.42
C ASN A 141 -27.60 0.35 -21.29
N PHE A 142 -28.46 0.65 -20.31
CA PHE A 142 -28.68 -0.25 -19.17
C PHE A 142 -29.49 -1.50 -19.54
N ASP A 143 -30.19 -1.51 -20.68
CA ASP A 143 -30.98 -2.67 -21.16
C ASP A 143 -30.14 -3.94 -21.39
N ASP A 144 -28.92 -3.76 -21.91
CA ASP A 144 -28.01 -4.85 -22.31
C ASP A 144 -26.70 -4.84 -21.50
N ALA A 145 -26.63 -4.03 -20.45
CA ALA A 145 -25.39 -3.84 -19.70
C ALA A 145 -25.13 -5.00 -18.74
N SER A 146 -23.91 -5.51 -18.75
CA SER A 146 -23.45 -6.43 -17.71
C SER A 146 -23.14 -5.70 -16.40
N TYR A 147 -23.04 -6.46 -15.30
CA TYR A 147 -22.57 -5.93 -14.02
C TYR A 147 -21.23 -5.19 -14.18
N GLU A 148 -20.30 -5.77 -14.96
CA GLU A 148 -18.96 -5.21 -15.17
C GLU A 148 -19.00 -3.91 -15.98
N ASP A 149 -19.93 -3.80 -16.93
CA ASP A 149 -20.12 -2.57 -17.71
C ASP A 149 -20.56 -1.39 -16.84
N ILE A 150 -21.33 -1.64 -15.79
CA ILE A 150 -21.87 -0.59 -14.91
C ILE A 150 -20.92 -0.34 -13.75
N PHE A 151 -20.65 -1.36 -12.93
CA PHE A 151 -19.83 -1.19 -11.73
C PHE A 151 -18.35 -1.02 -12.04
N GLY A 152 -17.84 -1.57 -13.14
CA GLY A 152 -16.49 -1.25 -13.63
C GLY A 152 -16.35 0.24 -14.00
N ARG A 153 -17.42 0.86 -14.53
CA ARG A 153 -17.46 2.30 -14.80
C ARG A 153 -17.66 3.12 -13.52
N VAL A 154 -18.51 2.69 -12.58
CA VAL A 154 -18.61 3.32 -11.25
C VAL A 154 -17.23 3.34 -10.59
N ALA A 155 -16.57 2.19 -10.53
CA ALA A 155 -15.24 2.01 -9.98
C ALA A 155 -14.22 2.93 -10.66
N SER A 156 -14.28 3.07 -11.98
CA SER A 156 -13.42 3.98 -12.75
C SER A 156 -13.66 5.45 -12.40
N SER A 157 -14.92 5.87 -12.23
CA SER A 157 -15.28 7.24 -11.86
C SER A 157 -14.81 7.62 -10.46
N ILE A 158 -14.90 6.71 -9.50
CA ILE A 158 -14.53 6.99 -8.09
C ILE A 158 -13.05 6.75 -7.79
N LYS A 159 -12.36 5.91 -8.58
CA LYS A 159 -10.94 5.56 -8.36
C LYS A 159 -10.04 6.78 -8.12
N PRO A 160 -10.13 7.90 -8.88
CA PRO A 160 -9.30 9.07 -8.64
C PRO A 160 -9.47 9.70 -7.25
N MET A 161 -10.66 9.57 -6.64
CA MET A 161 -10.94 10.10 -5.30
C MET A 161 -10.28 9.27 -4.20
N PHE A 162 -10.26 7.94 -4.38
CA PHE A 162 -9.75 7.00 -3.38
C PHE A 162 -8.26 6.66 -3.58
N VAL A 163 -7.73 6.67 -4.80
CA VAL A 163 -6.35 6.21 -5.06
C VAL A 163 -5.31 6.95 -4.21
N VAL A 164 -5.44 8.27 -4.02
CA VAL A 164 -4.51 9.08 -3.23
C VAL A 164 -4.51 8.68 -1.74
N PRO A 165 -5.65 8.71 -1.02
CA PRO A 165 -5.67 8.31 0.39
C PRO A 165 -5.23 6.86 0.60
N PHE A 166 -5.54 5.94 -0.31
CA PHE A 166 -5.07 4.56 -0.21
C PHE A 166 -3.56 4.42 -0.42
N VAL A 167 -2.99 5.12 -1.40
CA VAL A 167 -1.53 5.16 -1.60
C VAL A 167 -0.84 5.74 -0.38
N LEU A 168 -1.36 6.84 0.18
CA LEU A 168 -0.84 7.43 1.42
C LEU A 168 -0.96 6.47 2.61
N GLY A 169 -2.10 5.78 2.75
CA GLY A 169 -2.31 4.77 3.79
C GLY A 169 -1.34 3.58 3.67
N ALA A 170 -1.06 3.12 2.44
CA ALA A 170 -0.08 2.07 2.17
C ALA A 170 1.33 2.51 2.59
N TYR A 171 1.74 3.74 2.28
CA TYR A 171 3.04 4.27 2.73
C TYR A 171 3.09 4.43 4.26
N GLN A 172 2.04 4.96 4.87
CA GLN A 172 1.98 5.14 6.33
C GLN A 172 2.10 3.81 7.08
N THR A 173 1.31 2.82 6.67
CA THR A 173 1.34 1.47 7.27
C THR A 173 2.70 0.81 7.03
N GLY A 174 3.25 0.91 5.82
CA GLY A 174 4.57 0.35 5.50
C GLY A 174 5.73 0.98 6.28
N VAL A 175 5.71 2.31 6.47
CA VAL A 175 6.69 3.00 7.33
C VAL A 175 6.58 2.48 8.76
N LEU A 176 5.39 2.45 9.34
CA LEU A 176 5.19 2.00 10.71
C LEU A 176 5.66 0.55 10.91
N SER A 177 5.25 -0.37 10.01
CA SER A 177 5.67 -1.77 10.04
C SER A 177 7.19 -1.93 9.92
N THR A 178 7.83 -1.13 9.06
CA THR A 178 9.29 -1.13 8.87
C THR A 178 10.04 -0.69 10.12
N PHE A 179 9.52 0.34 10.81
CA PHE A 179 10.06 0.77 12.11
C PHE A 179 9.94 -0.34 13.15
N VAL A 180 8.73 -0.88 13.35
CA VAL A 180 8.49 -1.97 14.31
C VAL A 180 9.42 -3.15 14.03
N PHE A 181 9.48 -3.60 12.78
CA PHE A 181 10.37 -4.68 12.35
C PHE A 181 11.83 -4.39 12.70
N THR A 182 12.34 -3.20 12.36
CA THR A 182 13.74 -2.82 12.61
C THR A 182 14.06 -2.81 14.10
N PHE A 183 13.17 -2.26 14.94
CA PHE A 183 13.34 -2.28 16.39
C PHE A 183 13.33 -3.70 16.96
N VAL A 184 12.43 -4.55 16.49
CA VAL A 184 12.33 -5.96 16.90
C VAL A 184 13.60 -6.71 16.51
N VAL A 185 14.05 -6.60 15.26
CA VAL A 185 15.29 -7.26 14.79
C VAL A 185 16.50 -6.77 15.57
N ALA A 186 16.61 -5.48 15.85
CA ALA A 186 17.68 -4.93 16.67
C ALA A 186 17.62 -5.44 18.13
N ALA A 187 16.42 -5.53 18.71
CA ALA A 187 16.23 -6.05 20.06
C ALA A 187 16.58 -7.54 20.15
N LEU A 188 16.13 -8.35 19.20
CA LEU A 188 16.49 -9.77 19.08
C LEU A 188 18.00 -9.93 18.90
N SER A 189 18.64 -9.07 18.11
CA SER A 189 20.09 -9.07 17.93
C SER A 189 20.85 -8.75 19.23
N MET A 190 20.28 -7.93 20.12
CA MET A 190 20.86 -7.68 21.44
C MET A 190 20.77 -8.88 22.38
N LEU A 191 19.80 -9.78 22.20
CA LEU A 191 19.74 -11.02 23.00
C LEU A 191 20.95 -11.92 22.70
N LEU A 192 21.56 -11.81 21.52
CA LEU A 192 22.81 -12.52 21.20
C LEU A 192 24.03 -12.01 22.00
N LYS A 193 23.87 -10.95 22.81
CA LYS A 193 24.90 -10.44 23.72
C LYS A 193 25.18 -11.39 24.90
N PHE A 194 24.27 -12.30 25.24
CA PHE A 194 24.47 -13.24 26.35
C PHE A 194 25.72 -14.10 26.11
N GLY A 195 26.82 -13.77 26.81
CA GLY A 195 28.12 -14.47 26.71
C GLY A 195 29.31 -13.62 26.25
N HIS A 196 29.11 -12.36 25.85
CA HIS A 196 30.21 -11.47 25.42
C HIS A 196 30.35 -10.22 26.32
N THR A 197 31.56 -9.96 26.82
CA THR A 197 31.89 -8.84 27.72
C THR A 197 31.93 -7.50 27.01
N SER A 198 32.38 -7.46 25.75
CA SER A 198 32.33 -6.29 24.87
C SER A 198 31.29 -6.49 23.78
N PHE A 199 30.21 -5.73 23.79
CA PHE A 199 29.18 -5.77 22.76
C PHE A 199 28.81 -4.35 22.33
N LEU A 200 28.33 -4.22 21.08
CA LEU A 200 27.87 -2.93 20.55
C LEU A 200 26.69 -2.39 21.36
N SER A 201 26.54 -1.06 21.37
CA SER A 201 25.36 -0.43 21.97
C SER A 201 24.10 -0.70 21.15
N TYR A 202 22.91 -0.66 21.77
CA TYR A 202 21.64 -0.83 21.04
C TYR A 202 21.51 0.14 19.86
N LYS A 203 21.95 1.39 20.06
CA LYS A 203 21.99 2.40 19.00
C LYS A 203 22.85 1.97 17.80
N GLU A 204 24.02 1.40 18.05
CA GLU A 204 24.90 0.92 16.97
C GLU A 204 24.30 -0.29 16.26
N VAL A 205 23.68 -1.22 17.00
CA VAL A 205 22.98 -2.38 16.41
C VAL A 205 21.80 -1.91 15.56
N LEU A 206 20.98 -1.00 16.08
CA LEU A 206 19.85 -0.42 15.35
C LEU A 206 20.31 0.26 14.05
N ASN A 207 21.38 1.05 14.11
CA ASN A 207 21.98 1.64 12.92
C ASN A 207 22.44 0.56 11.92
N ILE A 208 23.09 -0.50 12.38
CA ILE A 208 23.52 -1.61 11.50
C ILE A 208 22.31 -2.24 10.81
N VAL A 209 21.21 -2.51 11.54
CA VAL A 209 19.99 -3.07 10.94
C VAL A 209 19.43 -2.14 9.86
N ILE A 210 19.27 -0.84 10.17
CA ILE A 210 18.76 0.17 9.21
C ILE A 210 19.60 0.19 7.93
N TYR A 211 20.93 0.29 8.06
CA TYR A 211 21.79 0.37 6.88
C TYR A 211 21.92 -0.97 6.15
N SER A 212 21.75 -2.10 6.85
CA SER A 212 21.68 -3.44 6.23
C SER A 212 20.42 -3.63 5.40
N SER A 213 19.33 -2.93 5.75
CA SER A 213 18.08 -2.94 4.98
C SER A 213 18.19 -2.26 3.61
N THR A 214 19.25 -1.48 3.35
CA THR A 214 19.40 -0.75 2.07
C THR A 214 19.34 -1.68 0.86
N PHE A 215 20.19 -2.71 0.81
CA PHE A 215 20.22 -3.66 -0.30
C PHE A 215 18.88 -4.40 -0.49
N PRO A 216 18.28 -5.00 0.56
CA PRO A 216 16.96 -5.61 0.50
C PRO A 216 15.87 -4.65 0.01
N CYS A 217 15.87 -3.38 0.42
CA CYS A 217 14.89 -2.39 -0.04
C CYS A 217 15.05 -2.10 -1.55
N VAL A 218 16.28 -1.95 -2.05
CA VAL A 218 16.52 -1.76 -3.49
C VAL A 218 16.07 -2.99 -4.28
N MET A 219 16.40 -4.19 -3.81
CA MET A 219 15.96 -5.44 -4.44
C MET A 219 14.44 -5.60 -4.40
N ALA A 220 13.82 -5.29 -3.27
CA ALA A 220 12.38 -5.35 -3.08
C ALA A 220 11.67 -4.34 -4.00
N LEU A 221 12.22 -3.15 -4.20
CA LEU A 221 11.73 -2.19 -5.18
C LEU A 221 11.81 -2.78 -6.60
N VAL A 222 13.01 -3.19 -7.05
CA VAL A 222 13.22 -3.65 -8.43
C VAL A 222 12.39 -4.89 -8.76
N VAL A 223 12.40 -5.91 -7.89
CA VAL A 223 11.64 -7.14 -8.10
C VAL A 223 10.15 -6.89 -7.88
N GLY A 224 9.81 -6.05 -6.91
CA GLY A 224 8.43 -5.72 -6.55
C GLY A 224 7.65 -5.09 -7.68
N MET A 225 8.31 -4.28 -8.52
CA MET A 225 7.67 -3.71 -9.72
C MET A 225 7.14 -4.78 -10.70
N PHE A 226 7.69 -6.00 -10.66
CA PHE A 226 7.22 -7.14 -11.45
C PHE A 226 6.33 -8.09 -10.64
N ASN A 227 6.60 -8.25 -9.34
CA ASN A 227 5.82 -9.09 -8.44
C ASN A 227 5.82 -8.53 -7.02
N VAL A 228 4.72 -7.87 -6.65
CA VAL A 228 4.57 -7.21 -5.35
C VAL A 228 4.60 -8.16 -4.16
N GLY A 229 4.17 -9.41 -4.33
CA GLY A 229 4.21 -10.42 -3.26
C GLY A 229 5.63 -10.71 -2.79
N LEU A 230 6.62 -10.66 -3.69
CA LEU A 230 8.03 -10.90 -3.37
C LEU A 230 8.68 -9.75 -2.61
N THR A 231 8.16 -8.53 -2.72
CA THR A 231 8.69 -7.32 -2.07
C THR A 231 8.85 -7.50 -0.55
N MET A 232 7.80 -7.98 0.12
CA MET A 232 7.79 -8.19 1.57
C MET A 232 8.74 -9.32 1.97
N LEU A 233 8.80 -10.39 1.18
CA LEU A 233 9.67 -11.53 1.45
C LEU A 233 11.15 -11.14 1.34
N ILE A 234 11.52 -10.46 0.26
CA ILE A 234 12.89 -9.97 0.03
C ILE A 234 13.32 -9.06 1.18
N TYR A 235 12.46 -8.14 1.61
CA TYR A 235 12.78 -7.24 2.71
C TYR A 235 12.91 -7.96 4.06
N ASN A 236 11.88 -8.70 4.47
CA ASN A 236 11.79 -9.30 5.80
C ASN A 236 12.86 -10.38 6.03
N ILE A 237 13.29 -11.09 4.98
CA ILE A 237 14.36 -12.09 5.05
C ILE A 237 15.72 -11.45 4.77
N GLY A 238 15.80 -10.56 3.78
CA GLY A 238 17.04 -9.95 3.34
C GLY A 238 17.68 -9.04 4.39
N ALA A 239 16.90 -8.21 5.07
CA ALA A 239 17.45 -7.26 6.05
C ALA A 239 18.14 -7.96 7.24
N PRO A 240 17.53 -8.95 7.92
CA PRO A 240 18.22 -9.72 8.96
C PRO A 240 19.42 -10.50 8.43
N LEU A 241 19.34 -11.06 7.22
CA LEU A 241 20.41 -11.83 6.61
C LEU A 241 21.64 -10.96 6.31
N VAL A 242 21.45 -9.77 5.72
CA VAL A 242 22.54 -8.81 5.51
C VAL A 242 23.11 -8.34 6.85
N ALA A 243 22.25 -8.02 7.83
CA ALA A 243 22.69 -7.63 9.17
C ALA A 243 23.53 -8.73 9.84
N TYR A 244 23.15 -10.00 9.68
CA TYR A 244 23.92 -11.14 10.14
C TYR A 244 25.29 -11.26 9.45
N PHE A 245 25.36 -11.05 8.13
CA PHE A 245 26.64 -11.02 7.41
C PHE A 245 27.55 -9.88 7.88
N VAL A 246 27.01 -8.69 8.11
CA VAL A 246 27.75 -7.56 8.69
C VAL A 246 28.26 -7.91 10.09
N TYR A 247 27.40 -8.52 10.90
CA TYR A 247 27.76 -8.98 12.24
C TYR A 247 28.94 -9.95 12.21
N ARG A 248 28.82 -11.03 11.43
CA ARG A 248 29.85 -12.07 11.32
C ARG A 248 31.17 -11.54 10.76
N ARG A 249 31.12 -10.70 9.73
CA ARG A 249 32.31 -10.30 8.96
C ARG A 249 33.01 -9.05 9.51
N ARG A 250 32.30 -8.16 10.21
CA ARG A 250 32.86 -6.89 10.69
C ARG A 250 32.69 -6.65 12.18
N VAL A 251 31.55 -7.03 12.77
CA VAL A 251 31.33 -6.83 14.21
C VAL A 251 32.18 -7.79 15.04
N ILE A 252 32.14 -9.10 14.77
CA ILE A 252 32.94 -10.09 15.53
C ILE A 252 34.45 -9.76 15.49
N PRO A 253 35.09 -9.52 14.32
CA PRO A 253 36.52 -9.21 14.28
C PRO A 253 36.87 -7.91 15.02
N TYR A 254 35.98 -6.92 14.99
CA TYR A 254 36.17 -5.68 15.73
C TYR A 254 36.09 -5.87 17.24
N LEU A 255 35.18 -6.74 17.72
CA LEU A 255 35.06 -7.05 19.14
C LEU A 255 36.28 -7.84 19.64
N VAL A 256 36.76 -8.83 18.86
CA VAL A 256 37.95 -9.63 19.21
C VAL A 256 39.23 -8.78 19.17
N GLY A 257 39.43 -7.97 18.12
CA GLY A 257 40.61 -7.12 18.01
C GLY A 257 40.72 -6.03 19.09
N ASN A 258 39.58 -5.57 19.64
CA ASN A 258 39.59 -4.66 20.79
C ASN A 258 39.86 -5.37 22.12
N GLN A 259 39.58 -6.67 22.24
CA GLN A 259 39.92 -7.45 23.44
C GLN A 259 41.43 -7.67 23.57
N GLU A 260 42.15 -7.80 22.44
CA GLU A 260 43.61 -7.95 22.43
C GLU A 260 44.38 -6.66 22.76
N GLN A 261 43.78 -5.48 22.54
CA GLN A 261 44.37 -4.18 22.88
C GLN A 261 44.05 -3.71 24.31
N GLY A 262 43.20 -4.43 25.03
CA GLY A 262 42.75 -4.12 26.39
C GLY A 262 43.47 -4.88 27.51
N ASN A 263 44.47 -5.69 27.18
CA ASN A 263 45.42 -6.33 28.12
C ASN A 263 46.80 -5.67 27.98
#